data_AF-A0A4Q9L634-F1
#
_entry.id   AF-A0A4Q9L634-F1
#
_cell.length_a   1.000
_cell.length_b   1.000
_cell.length_c   1.000
_cell.angle_alpha   90.00
_cell.angle_beta   90.00
_cell.angle_gamma   90.00
#
_symmetry.space_group_name_H-M   'P 1'
#
loop_
_entity.id
_entity.type
_entity.pdbx_description
1 polymer ?
#
loop_
_entity_poly.entity_id
_entity_poly.type
_entity_poly.pdbx_seq_one_letter_code
_entity_poly.pdbx_strand_id
1 'polypeptide(L)'
;MGSLKRVKNNKKILNTLQTTYEFRKPYQIIFEEEFLKKINKSKLTVNYFYKLFFSSPKFFITECSYKIYKSKNLNFENDFSKYCEIRKCGHTNLNTEECLSDILKKNNKFHYFVATTNQKLKNTLSNLFFVPFIHLENNTLILESLRKNTNFKDNTLVITEISSDKNITNENVLIK
;
A
#
# COMPACT_ATOMS: atom_id res chain seq x y z
N MET A 1 -15.89 -22.94 -11.78
CA MET A 1 -14.48 -22.91 -12.26
C MET A 1 -13.69 -21.63 -11.92
N GLY A 2 -14.30 -20.51 -11.47
CA GLY A 2 -13.58 -19.24 -11.24
C GLY A 2 -12.69 -19.15 -9.97
N SER A 3 -12.92 -19.95 -8.94
CA SER A 3 -12.20 -19.86 -7.65
C SER A 3 -10.75 -20.36 -7.73
N LEU A 4 -10.51 -21.51 -8.37
CA LEU A 4 -9.17 -22.10 -8.51
C LEU A 4 -8.22 -21.24 -9.35
N LYS A 5 -8.71 -20.65 -10.46
CA LYS A 5 -7.92 -19.74 -11.29
C LYS A 5 -7.49 -18.50 -10.50
N ARG A 6 -8.38 -17.94 -9.69
CA ARG A 6 -8.09 -16.80 -8.81
C ARG A 6 -7.10 -17.15 -7.71
N VAL A 7 -7.25 -18.31 -7.07
CA VAL A 7 -6.29 -18.81 -6.08
C VAL A 7 -4.89 -18.95 -6.68
N LYS A 8 -4.77 -19.57 -7.85
CA LYS A 8 -3.48 -19.70 -8.56
C LYS A 8 -2.90 -18.33 -8.91
N ASN A 9 -3.73 -17.41 -9.41
CA ASN A 9 -3.30 -16.05 -9.75
C ASN A 9 -2.79 -15.31 -8.51
N ASN A 10 -3.51 -15.32 -7.39
CA ASN A 10 -3.10 -14.65 -6.16
C ASN A 10 -1.77 -15.22 -5.65
N LYS A 11 -1.59 -16.54 -5.65
CA LYS A 11 -0.31 -17.17 -5.30
C LYS A 11 0.83 -16.69 -6.19
N LYS A 12 0.61 -16.59 -7.50
CA LYS A 12 1.60 -16.08 -8.45
C LYS A 12 1.99 -14.63 -8.15
N ILE A 13 1.00 -13.77 -7.88
CA ILE A 13 1.23 -12.36 -7.53
C ILE A 13 2.05 -12.26 -6.25
N LEU A 14 1.62 -12.93 -5.17
CA LEU A 14 2.29 -12.89 -3.88
C LEU A 14 3.71 -13.47 -3.95
N ASN A 15 3.91 -14.56 -4.71
CA ASN A 15 5.23 -15.13 -4.93
C ASN A 15 6.15 -14.12 -5.63
N THR A 16 5.67 -13.47 -6.69
CA THR A 16 6.44 -12.44 -7.42
C THR A 16 6.81 -11.26 -6.49
N LEU A 17 5.85 -10.78 -5.71
CA LEU A 17 6.07 -9.72 -4.71
C LEU A 17 7.14 -10.11 -3.68
N GLN A 18 7.15 -11.37 -3.25
CA GLN A 18 8.11 -11.85 -2.27
C GLN A 18 9.50 -12.07 -2.86
N THR A 19 9.60 -12.70 -4.04
CA THR A 19 10.89 -13.09 -4.63
C THR A 19 11.61 -11.94 -5.33
N THR A 20 10.85 -11.02 -5.94
CA THR A 20 11.42 -9.95 -6.79
C THR A 20 11.44 -8.61 -6.08
N TYR A 21 10.49 -8.37 -5.18
CA TYR A 21 10.27 -7.05 -4.58
C TYR A 21 10.29 -7.07 -3.05
N GLU A 22 10.80 -8.16 -2.48
CA GLU A 22 11.10 -8.29 -1.05
C GLU A 22 9.92 -8.06 -0.09
N PHE A 23 8.68 -8.23 -0.55
CA PHE A 23 7.52 -8.25 0.33
C PHE A 23 7.60 -9.47 1.25
N ARG A 24 7.60 -9.24 2.56
CA ARG A 24 7.71 -10.29 3.58
C ARG A 24 6.43 -10.39 4.40
N LYS A 25 6.17 -11.58 4.94
CA LYS A 25 5.09 -11.82 5.91
C LYS A 25 5.50 -11.28 7.30
N PRO A 26 4.55 -10.81 8.13
CA PRO A 26 3.14 -10.60 7.79
C PRO A 26 2.99 -9.43 6.79
N TYR A 27 2.24 -9.65 5.70
CA TYR A 27 2.02 -8.60 4.70
C TYR A 27 1.27 -7.42 5.34
N GLN A 28 1.54 -6.21 4.87
CA GLN A 28 0.99 -5.00 5.47
C GLN A 28 -0.02 -4.37 4.53
N ILE A 29 -1.28 -4.23 4.95
CA ILE A 29 -2.36 -3.65 4.13
C ILE A 29 -2.75 -2.33 4.73
N ILE A 30 -2.69 -1.25 3.96
CA ILE A 30 -3.14 0.08 4.34
C ILE A 30 -4.48 0.41 3.67
N PHE A 31 -5.46 0.81 4.47
CA PHE A 31 -6.82 1.07 4.03
C PHE A 31 -7.07 2.56 3.80
N GLU A 32 -7.73 2.86 2.67
CA GLU A 32 -8.50 4.09 2.47
C GLU A 32 -9.82 4.03 3.27
N GLU A 33 -10.32 5.19 3.70
CA GLU A 33 -11.56 5.32 4.46
C GLU A 33 -12.81 4.80 3.73
N GLU A 34 -12.93 5.04 2.42
CA GLU A 34 -14.11 4.62 1.66
C GLU A 34 -14.07 3.12 1.39
N PHE A 35 -12.87 2.55 1.20
CA PHE A 35 -12.71 1.10 1.14
C PHE A 35 -13.11 0.45 2.47
N LEU A 36 -12.67 0.99 3.60
CA LEU A 36 -13.03 0.47 4.93
C LEU A 36 -14.54 0.52 5.18
N LYS A 37 -15.20 1.63 4.78
CA LYS A 37 -16.67 1.73 4.78
C LYS A 37 -17.32 0.66 3.90
N LYS A 38 -16.77 0.38 2.71
CA LYS A 38 -17.28 -0.65 1.81
C LYS A 38 -17.13 -2.05 2.40
N ILE A 39 -16.01 -2.37 3.04
CA ILE A 39 -15.77 -3.62 3.78
C ILE A 39 -16.87 -3.84 4.82
N ASN A 40 -17.15 -2.82 5.63
CA ASN A 40 -18.17 -2.89 6.67
C ASN A 40 -19.59 -3.06 6.11
N LYS A 41 -19.95 -2.31 5.07
CA LYS A 41 -21.25 -2.47 4.37
C LYS A 41 -21.42 -3.88 3.80
N SER A 42 -20.35 -4.44 3.25
CA SER A 42 -20.31 -5.79 2.70
C SER A 42 -20.17 -6.89 3.77
N LYS A 43 -20.08 -6.53 5.06
CA LYS A 43 -19.89 -7.43 6.20
C LYS A 43 -18.70 -8.39 6.02
N LEU A 44 -17.64 -7.93 5.34
CA LEU A 44 -16.45 -8.74 5.12
C LEU A 44 -15.59 -8.77 6.39
N THR A 45 -15.18 -9.97 6.79
CA THR A 45 -14.35 -10.20 7.98
C THR A 45 -12.88 -10.38 7.60
N VAL A 46 -11.98 -10.37 8.59
CA VAL A 46 -10.54 -10.59 8.40
C VAL A 46 -10.22 -11.90 7.66
N ASN A 47 -11.08 -12.91 7.80
CA ASN A 47 -10.94 -14.21 7.12
C ASN A 47 -10.92 -14.10 5.59
N TYR A 48 -11.56 -13.09 5.00
CA TYR A 48 -11.50 -12.86 3.55
C TYR A 48 -10.11 -12.45 3.10
N PHE A 49 -9.41 -11.63 3.89
CA PHE A 49 -8.02 -11.27 3.65
C PHE A 49 -7.10 -12.47 3.89
N TYR A 50 -7.38 -13.30 4.90
CA TYR A 50 -6.58 -14.51 5.16
C TYR A 50 -6.62 -15.48 3.98
N LYS A 51 -7.81 -15.67 3.39
CA LYS A 51 -8.00 -16.45 2.17
C LYS A 51 -7.33 -15.80 0.96
N LEU A 52 -7.34 -14.46 0.86
CA LEU A 52 -6.72 -13.73 -0.24
C LEU A 52 -5.19 -13.85 -0.24
N PHE A 53 -4.58 -13.78 0.96
CA PHE A 53 -3.13 -13.73 1.17
C PHE A 53 -2.48 -15.07 1.53
N PHE A 54 -3.26 -16.12 1.78
CA PHE A 54 -2.77 -17.42 2.29
C PHE A 54 -1.85 -17.25 3.52
N SER A 55 -2.19 -16.26 4.36
CA SER A 55 -1.46 -15.85 5.57
C SER A 55 -2.28 -14.82 6.33
N SER A 56 -1.79 -14.39 7.50
CA SER A 56 -2.42 -13.36 8.32
C SER A 56 -1.72 -12.00 8.13
N PRO A 57 -2.17 -11.15 7.19
CA PRO A 57 -1.64 -9.80 7.03
C PRO A 57 -2.00 -8.93 8.24
N LYS A 58 -1.17 -7.90 8.46
CA LYS A 58 -1.48 -6.78 9.34
C LYS A 58 -2.29 -5.73 8.60
N PHE A 59 -3.24 -5.13 9.31
CA PHE A 59 -4.15 -4.12 8.78
C PHE A 59 -3.79 -2.76 9.38
N PHE A 60 -3.72 -1.74 8.53
CA PHE A 60 -3.37 -0.38 8.91
C PHE A 60 -4.35 0.62 8.32
N ILE A 61 -4.62 1.69 9.05
CA ILE A 61 -5.26 2.89 8.49
C ILE A 61 -4.44 4.10 8.92
N THR A 62 -4.25 5.07 8.01
CA THR A 62 -3.53 6.30 8.36
C THR A 62 -4.34 7.11 9.36
N GLU A 63 -3.67 7.92 10.18
CA GLU A 63 -4.38 8.83 11.08
C GLU A 63 -5.30 9.81 10.32
N CYS A 64 -4.87 10.35 9.17
CA CYS A 64 -5.72 11.19 8.32
C CYS A 64 -6.98 10.46 7.83
N SER A 65 -6.83 9.29 7.22
CA SER A 65 -7.97 8.51 6.71
C SER A 65 -8.87 8.04 7.86
N TYR A 66 -8.31 7.72 9.03
CA TYR A 66 -9.10 7.33 10.20
C TYR A 66 -9.94 8.49 10.74
N LYS A 67 -9.38 9.72 10.80
CA LYS A 67 -10.15 10.93 11.17
C LYS A 67 -11.31 11.17 10.22
N ILE A 68 -11.08 11.08 8.90
CA ILE A 68 -12.13 11.21 7.88
C ILE A 68 -13.17 10.08 8.01
N TYR A 69 -12.72 8.86 8.29
CA TYR A 69 -13.62 7.73 8.49
C TYR A 69 -14.54 7.94 9.71
N LYS A 70 -14.00 8.42 10.83
CA LYS A 70 -14.76 8.66 12.06
C LYS A 70 -15.68 9.88 11.97
N SER A 71 -15.31 10.94 11.23
CA SER A 71 -16.18 12.10 11.06
C SER A 71 -17.49 11.79 10.32
N LYS A 72 -17.55 10.67 9.58
CA LYS A 72 -18.78 10.18 8.91
C LYS A 72 -19.82 9.60 9.89
N ASN A 73 -19.53 9.48 11.19
CA ASN A 73 -20.43 8.98 12.25
C ASN A 73 -21.18 7.69 11.87
N LEU A 74 -20.46 6.75 11.26
CA LEU A 74 -21.03 5.49 10.78
C LEU A 74 -21.13 4.48 11.92
N ASN A 75 -22.31 3.90 12.12
CA ASN A 75 -22.56 2.85 13.11
C ASN A 75 -22.63 1.49 12.41
N PHE A 76 -21.54 0.72 12.49
CA PHE A 76 -21.49 -0.67 12.05
C PHE A 76 -21.40 -1.59 13.26
N GLU A 77 -22.22 -2.64 13.29
CA GLU A 77 -22.22 -3.67 14.34
C GLU A 77 -20.82 -4.24 14.57
N ASN A 78 -20.14 -4.61 13.47
CA ASN A 78 -18.77 -5.12 13.46
C ASN A 78 -17.85 -4.20 12.64
N ASP A 79 -17.53 -3.02 13.18
CA ASP A 79 -16.63 -2.07 12.52
C ASP A 79 -15.21 -2.64 12.36
N PHE A 80 -14.81 -2.90 11.11
CA PHE A 80 -13.51 -3.44 10.73
C PHE A 80 -12.34 -2.54 11.16
N SER A 81 -12.58 -1.24 11.38
CA SER A 81 -11.55 -0.31 11.87
C SER A 81 -10.90 -0.77 13.18
N LYS A 82 -11.60 -1.57 13.98
CA LYS A 82 -11.10 -2.16 15.24
C LYS A 82 -9.97 -3.17 15.02
N TYR A 83 -9.84 -3.75 13.84
CA TYR A 83 -8.74 -4.67 13.49
C TYR A 83 -7.53 -3.94 12.89
N CYS A 84 -7.63 -2.63 12.65
CA CYS A 84 -6.58 -1.84 12.04
C CYS A 84 -5.70 -1.16 13.08
N GLU A 85 -4.39 -1.29 12.95
CA GLU A 85 -3.42 -0.44 13.64
C GLU A 85 -3.43 0.98 13.02
N ILE A 86 -3.37 2.01 13.85
CA ILE A 86 -3.31 3.40 13.37
C ILE A 86 -1.87 3.72 12.95
N ARG A 87 -1.66 3.95 11.66
CA ARG A 87 -0.40 4.47 11.13
C ARG A 87 -0.33 5.98 11.33
N LYS A 88 0.36 6.41 12.38
CA LYS A 88 0.64 7.83 12.66
C LYS A 88 1.42 8.46 11.50
N CYS A 89 0.87 9.50 10.89
CA CYS A 89 1.45 10.16 9.71
C CYS A 89 2.06 11.53 10.02
N GLY A 90 1.71 12.14 11.16
CA GLY A 90 2.25 13.45 11.57
C GLY A 90 1.67 14.64 10.81
N HIS A 91 0.66 14.42 9.95
CA HIS A 91 -0.03 15.48 9.24
C HIS A 91 -1.15 16.09 10.09
N THR A 92 -1.43 17.38 9.89
CA THR A 92 -2.53 18.07 10.55
C THR A 92 -3.86 17.72 9.89
N ASN A 93 -4.06 18.08 8.62
CA ASN A 93 -5.30 17.89 7.85
C ASN A 93 -5.05 17.66 6.35
N LEU A 94 -4.36 16.57 5.98
CA LEU A 94 -4.30 16.15 4.58
C LEU A 94 -5.50 15.28 4.19
N ASN A 95 -5.88 15.32 2.92
CA ASN A 95 -6.79 14.34 2.38
C ASN A 95 -6.09 12.97 2.22
N THR A 96 -6.86 11.91 1.99
CA THR A 96 -6.30 10.54 1.92
C THR A 96 -5.32 10.36 0.76
N GLU A 97 -5.55 11.00 -0.39
CA GLU A 97 -4.65 10.89 -1.55
C GLU A 97 -3.27 11.47 -1.25
N GLU A 98 -3.23 12.67 -0.66
CA GLU A 98 -2.00 13.34 -0.25
C GLU A 98 -1.28 12.57 0.87
N CYS A 99 -2.02 12.13 1.90
CA CYS A 99 -1.45 11.41 3.02
C CYS A 99 -0.82 10.07 2.58
N LEU A 100 -1.54 9.28 1.78
CA LEU A 100 -1.01 8.01 1.28
C LEU A 100 0.16 8.22 0.32
N SER A 101 0.12 9.24 -0.53
CA SER A 101 1.25 9.58 -1.41
C SER A 101 2.50 9.93 -0.59
N ASP A 102 2.36 10.69 0.50
CA ASP A 102 3.47 11.02 1.39
C ASP A 102 3.96 9.81 2.20
N ILE A 103 3.09 8.90 2.63
CA ILE A 103 3.49 7.69 3.35
C ILE A 103 4.23 6.70 2.43
N LEU A 104 3.78 6.59 1.19
CA LEU A 104 4.32 5.67 0.19
C LEU A 104 5.51 6.26 -0.58
N LYS A 105 5.87 7.52 -0.29
CA LYS A 105 7.06 8.17 -0.85
C LYS A 105 8.30 7.29 -0.65
N LYS A 106 9.24 7.38 -1.59
CA LYS A 106 10.41 6.48 -1.68
C LYS A 106 10.02 5.04 -2.01
N ASN A 107 9.26 4.90 -3.10
CA ASN A 107 8.97 3.62 -3.74
C ASN A 107 8.39 2.56 -2.78
N ASN A 108 7.49 2.96 -1.89
CA ASN A 108 6.84 2.03 -0.95
C ASN A 108 7.83 1.19 -0.12
N LYS A 109 8.83 1.83 0.50
CA LYS A 109 9.86 1.18 1.34
C LYS A 109 9.31 0.21 2.41
N PHE A 110 8.09 0.45 2.90
CA PHE A 110 7.45 -0.37 3.92
C PHE A 110 6.61 -1.53 3.34
N HIS A 111 6.58 -1.70 2.02
CA HIS A 111 5.90 -2.80 1.34
C HIS A 111 4.41 -2.90 1.69
N TYR A 112 3.72 -1.76 1.69
CA TYR A 112 2.27 -1.73 1.88
C TYR A 112 1.54 -2.21 0.62
N PHE A 113 0.47 -2.97 0.81
CA PHE A 113 -0.63 -3.12 -0.13
C PHE A 113 -1.65 -2.02 0.13
N VAL A 114 -2.08 -1.30 -0.90
CA VAL A 114 -3.10 -0.25 -0.74
C VAL A 114 -4.48 -0.80 -1.06
N ALA A 115 -5.37 -0.79 -0.08
CA ALA A 115 -6.77 -1.16 -0.25
C ALA A 115 -7.62 0.10 -0.51
N THR A 116 -8.08 0.26 -1.75
CA THR A 116 -8.73 1.49 -2.22
C THR A 116 -9.88 1.21 -3.18
N THR A 117 -10.91 2.06 -3.15
CA THR A 117 -11.98 2.10 -4.16
C THR A 117 -11.79 3.25 -5.16
N ASN A 118 -10.81 4.11 -4.92
CA ASN A 118 -10.58 5.32 -5.70
C ASN A 118 -9.63 5.04 -6.87
N GLN A 119 -10.17 5.02 -8.08
CA GLN A 119 -9.38 4.75 -9.29
C GLN A 119 -8.38 5.87 -9.59
N LYS A 120 -8.69 7.12 -9.23
CA LYS A 120 -7.76 8.25 -9.38
C LYS A 120 -6.54 8.05 -8.49
N LEU A 121 -6.77 7.77 -7.19
CA LEU A 121 -5.70 7.48 -6.24
C LEU A 121 -4.82 6.32 -6.72
N LYS A 122 -5.44 5.23 -7.18
CA LYS A 122 -4.72 4.08 -7.74
C LYS A 122 -3.86 4.47 -8.93
N ASN A 123 -4.39 5.26 -9.87
CA ASN A 123 -3.62 5.73 -11.03
C ASN A 123 -2.43 6.59 -10.58
N THR A 124 -2.66 7.57 -9.71
CA THR A 124 -1.62 8.44 -9.13
C THR A 124 -0.51 7.61 -8.48
N LEU A 125 -0.87 6.73 -7.54
CA LEU A 125 0.10 5.90 -6.82
C LEU A 125 0.81 4.89 -7.72
N SER A 126 0.12 4.31 -8.71
CA SER A 126 0.74 3.35 -9.64
C SER A 126 1.74 3.98 -10.60
N ASN A 127 1.60 5.27 -10.89
CA ASN A 127 2.54 6.02 -11.72
C ASN A 127 3.77 6.45 -10.94
N LEU A 128 3.58 6.79 -9.65
CA LEU A 128 4.63 7.33 -8.80
C LEU A 128 5.43 6.25 -8.08
N PHE A 129 4.81 5.11 -7.75
CA PHE A 129 5.35 4.15 -6.80
C PHE A 129 5.07 2.70 -7.17
N PHE A 130 5.97 1.84 -6.69
CA PHE A 130 5.80 0.40 -6.73
C PHE A 130 4.83 -0.09 -5.64
N VAL A 131 3.52 0.00 -5.93
CA VAL A 131 2.45 -0.35 -4.97
C VAL A 131 1.49 -1.42 -5.54
N PRO A 132 1.32 -2.57 -4.87
CA PRO A 132 0.23 -3.51 -5.16
C PRO A 132 -1.09 -3.03 -4.55
N PHE A 133 -2.21 -3.33 -5.20
CA PHE A 133 -3.52 -2.82 -4.81
C PHE A 133 -4.51 -3.93 -4.47
N ILE A 134 -5.43 -3.62 -3.56
CA ILE A 134 -6.61 -4.43 -3.27
C ILE A 134 -7.84 -3.58 -3.59
N HIS A 135 -8.73 -4.13 -4.41
CA HIS A 135 -10.03 -3.53 -4.67
C HIS A 135 -11.15 -4.51 -4.34
N LEU A 136 -12.38 -3.99 -4.24
CA LEU A 136 -13.56 -4.74 -3.86
C LEU A 136 -14.62 -4.60 -4.96
N GLU A 137 -14.93 -5.70 -5.64
CA GLU A 137 -15.97 -5.79 -6.68
C GLU A 137 -16.97 -6.86 -6.27
N ASN A 138 -18.28 -6.55 -6.29
CA ASN A 138 -19.34 -7.52 -5.97
C ASN A 138 -19.05 -8.36 -4.70
N ASN A 139 -18.72 -7.69 -3.59
CA ASN A 139 -18.34 -8.30 -2.31
C ASN A 139 -17.13 -9.26 -2.37
N THR A 140 -16.33 -9.15 -3.41
CA THR A 140 -15.18 -10.00 -3.67
C THR A 140 -13.89 -9.17 -3.64
N LEU A 141 -12.96 -9.53 -2.76
CA LEU A 141 -11.63 -8.94 -2.75
C LEU A 141 -10.82 -9.42 -3.96
N ILE A 142 -10.17 -8.47 -4.63
CA ILE A 142 -9.31 -8.72 -5.77
C ILE A 142 -7.94 -8.14 -5.46
N LEU A 143 -6.93 -9.00 -5.54
CA LEU A 143 -5.54 -8.63 -5.43
C LEU A 143 -5.01 -8.31 -6.83
N GLU A 144 -4.59 -7.07 -7.02
CA GLU A 144 -3.95 -6.62 -8.26
C GLU A 144 -2.45 -6.50 -8.03
N SER A 145 -1.71 -7.19 -8.89
CA SER A 145 -0.26 -7.03 -8.96
C SER A 145 0.08 -5.66 -9.52
N LEU A 146 1.31 -5.24 -9.32
CA LEU A 146 1.80 -3.99 -9.90
C LEU A 146 1.63 -4.04 -11.41
N ARG A 147 1.17 -2.93 -11.98
CA ARG A 147 1.25 -2.76 -13.42
C ARG A 147 2.73 -2.71 -13.76
N LYS A 148 3.17 -3.58 -14.68
CA LYS A 148 4.43 -3.37 -15.39
C LYS A 148 4.29 -2.02 -16.09
N ASN A 149 4.81 -0.97 -15.49
CA ASN A 149 5.00 0.27 -16.21
C ASN A 149 6.14 -0.03 -17.18
N THR A 150 5.84 -0.20 -18.47
CA THR A 150 6.82 -0.57 -19.50
C THR A 150 7.96 0.45 -19.65
N ASN A 151 7.83 1.61 -19.00
CA ASN A 151 8.81 2.69 -18.97
C ASN A 151 9.64 2.75 -17.67
N PHE A 152 9.33 1.95 -16.66
CA PHE A 152 10.28 1.70 -15.57
C PHE A 152 11.29 0.68 -16.10
N LYS A 153 12.35 1.17 -16.74
CA LYS A 153 13.55 0.35 -16.93
C LYS A 153 13.94 -0.15 -15.54
N ASP A 154 14.20 -1.45 -15.46
CA ASP A 154 14.83 -2.10 -14.32
C ASP A 154 16.18 -1.40 -14.07
N ASN A 155 16.16 -0.27 -13.37
CA ASN A 155 17.30 0.20 -12.61
C ASN A 155 17.40 -0.76 -11.43
N THR A 156 17.94 -1.93 -11.75
CA THR A 156 18.84 -2.70 -10.90
C THR A 156 19.38 -1.74 -9.85
N LEU A 157 19.02 -2.00 -8.59
CA LEU A 157 19.67 -1.40 -7.44
C LEU A 157 21.15 -1.75 -7.56
N VAL A 158 21.91 -0.92 -8.27
CA VAL A 158 23.35 -0.85 -8.12
C VAL A 158 23.52 -0.25 -6.73
N ILE A 159 23.57 -1.15 -5.76
CA ILE A 159 24.22 -0.91 -4.48
C ILE A 159 25.67 -0.60 -4.85
N THR A 160 25.97 0.67 -5.11
CA THR A 160 27.33 1.15 -4.97
C THR A 160 27.47 1.49 -3.50
N GLU A 161 28.26 0.64 -2.87
CA GLU A 161 28.85 0.87 -1.56
C GLU A 161 29.34 2.32 -1.49
N ILE A 162 28.75 3.12 -0.59
CA ILE A 162 29.50 4.22 0.00
C ILE A 162 29.99 3.68 1.33
N SER A 163 31.04 2.88 1.22
CA SER A 163 32.06 2.72 2.24
C SER A 163 32.59 4.10 2.61
N SER A 164 32.47 4.43 3.89
CA SER A 164 33.42 5.19 4.70
C SER A 164 34.74 5.56 4.00
N ASP A 165 35.01 6.86 3.79
CA ASP A 165 36.16 7.57 4.37
C ASP A 165 36.35 9.00 3.83
N LYS A 166 36.56 9.93 4.79
CA LYS A 166 37.53 11.05 4.81
C LYS A 166 37.33 12.31 3.93
N ASN A 167 37.19 13.42 4.66
CA ASN A 167 37.99 14.66 4.61
C ASN A 167 37.80 15.67 3.44
N ILE A 168 37.45 16.95 3.74
CA ILE A 168 38.32 18.18 3.71
C ILE A 168 38.67 18.55 2.25
N THR A 169 38.40 19.72 1.64
CA THR A 169 38.29 21.13 2.05
C THR A 169 37.70 21.99 0.91
N ASN A 170 37.32 23.21 1.27
CA ASN A 170 37.02 24.37 0.41
C ASN A 170 38.09 24.68 -0.67
N GLU A 171 37.65 25.19 -1.83
CA GLU A 171 38.26 26.27 -2.64
C GLU A 171 37.25 26.64 -3.77
N ASN A 172 36.50 27.75 -3.71
CA ASN A 172 36.78 29.14 -4.11
C ASN A 172 36.97 29.45 -5.62
N VAL A 173 36.17 30.42 -6.08
CA VAL A 173 36.36 31.39 -7.18
C VAL A 173 36.12 30.95 -8.64
N LEU A 174 35.07 31.53 -9.25
CA LEU A 174 35.10 31.94 -10.66
C LEU A 174 34.77 33.43 -10.75
N ILE A 175 35.76 34.22 -11.17
CA ILE A 175 35.60 35.54 -11.81
C ILE A 175 35.95 35.33 -13.28
N LYS A 176 35.00 35.64 -14.16
CA LYS A 176 35.19 36.41 -15.40
C LYS A 176 33.84 36.82 -15.96
#